data_AF-J0QKW8-F1
#
_entry.id   AF-J0QKW8-F1
#
_cell.length_a   1.000
_cell.length_b   1.000
_cell.length_c   1.000
_cell.angle_alpha   90.00
_cell.angle_beta   90.00
_cell.angle_gamma   90.00
#
_symmetry.space_group_name_H-M   'P 1'
#
loop_
_entity.id
_entity.type
_entity.pdbx_description
1 polymer ?
#
loop_
_entity_poly.entity_id
_entity_poly.type
_entity_poly.pdbx_seq_one_letter_code
_entity_poly.pdbx_strand_id
1 'polypeptide(L)'
;MKDGSQLTKQQEAIALEAGDQLQELFAVKASKEDIAKAIRMLSCGLKISQQADHEGMALTYGMVLENVSAWSLMTTVKRILCDEIDGLSDTFFPSTRELVRLCRDLENNLLTKANLVRKAILNTREQQLKEQASIELSKPITFAQKQRLEEVFNGLGGIVKHID
;
A
#
# COMPACT_ATOMS: atom_id res chain seq x y z
N MET A 1 -1.17 21.30 19.90
CA MET A 1 -1.36 20.72 18.55
C MET A 1 -2.81 20.26 18.48
N LYS A 2 -3.58 20.69 17.47
CA LYS A 2 -4.99 20.29 17.33
C LYS A 2 -5.05 18.78 17.10
N ASP A 3 -5.83 18.07 17.91
CA ASP A 3 -6.20 16.67 17.66
C ASP A 3 -6.70 16.57 16.21
N GLY A 4 -5.96 15.84 15.38
CA GLY A 4 -6.48 15.44 14.08
C GLY A 4 -7.72 14.58 14.33
N SER A 5 -8.86 14.92 13.73
CA SER A 5 -10.08 14.13 13.92
C SER A 5 -9.80 12.67 13.55
N GLN A 6 -10.12 11.74 14.45
CA GLN A 6 -10.04 10.31 14.16
C GLN A 6 -10.86 9.99 12.90
N LEU A 7 -10.33 9.10 12.07
CA LEU A 7 -11.06 8.57 10.93
C LEU A 7 -12.30 7.82 11.40
N THR A 8 -13.41 7.97 10.69
CA THR A 8 -14.58 7.12 10.91
C THR A 8 -14.27 5.69 10.43
N LYS A 9 -14.99 4.69 10.97
CA LYS A 9 -14.86 3.29 10.52
C LYS A 9 -15.06 3.14 9.00
N GLN A 10 -15.95 3.96 8.41
CA GLN A 10 -16.18 3.98 6.97
C GLN A 10 -14.97 4.54 6.21
N GLN A 11 -14.37 5.63 6.68
CA GLN A 11 -13.15 6.19 6.08
C GLN A 11 -11.98 5.22 6.14
N GLU A 12 -11.83 4.51 7.27
CA GLU A 12 -10.82 3.46 7.40
C GLU A 12 -11.04 2.32 6.41
N ALA A 13 -12.28 1.84 6.25
CA ALA A 13 -12.61 0.78 5.32
C ALA A 13 -12.29 1.17 3.87
N ILE A 14 -12.70 2.38 3.46
CA ILE A 14 -12.40 2.94 2.13
C ILE A 14 -10.88 3.06 1.93
N ALA A 15 -10.12 3.52 2.93
CA ALA A 15 -8.68 3.68 2.82
C ALA A 15 -7.95 2.33 2.67
N LEU A 16 -8.42 1.30 3.38
CA LEU A 16 -7.88 -0.06 3.26
C LEU A 16 -8.20 -0.65 1.87
N GLU A 17 -9.45 -0.54 1.44
CA GLU A 17 -9.90 -1.01 0.11
C GLU A 17 -9.12 -0.31 -1.02
N ALA A 18 -8.97 1.01 -0.95
CA ALA A 18 -8.17 1.76 -1.92
C ALA A 18 -6.70 1.29 -1.94
N GLY A 19 -6.16 0.91 -0.78
CA GLY A 19 -4.83 0.31 -0.68
C GLY A 19 -4.73 -1.06 -1.35
N ASP A 20 -5.76 -1.90 -1.23
CA ASP A 20 -5.84 -3.20 -1.90
C ASP A 20 -5.97 -3.01 -3.43
N GLN A 21 -6.87 -2.13 -3.87
CA GLN A 21 -7.06 -1.78 -5.28
C GLN A 21 -5.77 -1.24 -5.93
N LEU A 22 -4.97 -0.46 -5.18
CA LEU A 22 -3.67 0.01 -5.66
C LEU A 22 -2.68 -1.14 -5.87
N GLN A 23 -2.68 -2.14 -4.99
CA GLN A 23 -1.82 -3.33 -5.15
C GLN A 23 -2.25 -4.16 -6.37
N GLU A 24 -3.56 -4.35 -6.54
CA GLU A 24 -4.12 -5.04 -7.72
C GLU A 24 -3.77 -4.32 -9.02
N LEU A 25 -3.87 -2.98 -9.04
CA LEU A 25 -3.48 -2.15 -10.17
C LEU A 25 -2.00 -2.36 -10.55
N PHE A 26 -1.12 -2.46 -9.56
CA PHE A 26 0.33 -2.65 -9.79
C PHE A 26 0.72 -4.11 -10.08
N ALA A 27 -0.15 -5.06 -9.77
CA ALA A 27 0.04 -6.47 -10.13
C ALA A 27 -0.13 -6.69 -11.65
N VAL A 28 -0.92 -5.86 -12.33
CA VAL A 28 -1.07 -5.91 -13.79
C VAL A 28 0.19 -5.38 -14.48
N LYS A 29 1.06 -6.29 -14.89
CA LYS A 29 2.32 -5.97 -15.57
C LYS A 29 2.12 -5.50 -17.00
N ALA A 30 3.03 -4.64 -17.46
CA ALA A 30 2.99 -4.10 -18.82
C ALA A 30 3.16 -5.24 -19.83
N SER A 31 2.21 -5.34 -20.76
CA SER A 31 2.31 -6.26 -21.89
C SER A 31 3.27 -5.70 -22.94
N LYS A 32 3.66 -6.54 -23.91
CA LYS A 32 4.44 -6.10 -25.08
C LYS A 32 3.75 -4.99 -25.86
N GLU A 33 2.41 -5.02 -25.92
CA GLU A 33 1.62 -3.99 -26.58
C GLU A 33 1.67 -2.66 -25.80
N ASP A 34 1.54 -2.71 -24.47
CA ASP A 34 1.67 -1.51 -23.62
C ASP A 34 3.05 -0.88 -23.76
N ILE A 35 4.11 -1.71 -23.79
CA ILE A 35 5.49 -1.26 -23.96
C ILE A 35 5.68 -0.63 -25.34
N ALA A 36 5.25 -1.30 -26.40
CA ALA A 36 5.35 -0.77 -27.76
C ALA A 36 4.61 0.57 -27.90
N LYS A 37 3.43 0.68 -27.29
CA LYS A 37 2.64 1.92 -27.24
C LYS A 37 3.38 3.02 -26.46
N ALA A 38 3.95 2.71 -25.30
CA ALA A 38 4.73 3.64 -24.48
C ALA A 38 5.88 4.26 -25.27
N ILE A 39 6.67 3.39 -25.91
CA ILE A 39 7.84 3.79 -26.69
C ILE A 39 7.40 4.61 -27.91
N ARG A 40 6.32 4.23 -28.59
CA ARG A 40 5.77 5.01 -29.70
C ARG A 40 5.32 6.41 -29.28
N MET A 41 4.67 6.55 -28.13
CA MET A 41 4.25 7.86 -27.63
C MET A 41 5.44 8.76 -27.34
N LEU A 42 6.48 8.22 -26.69
CA LEU A 42 7.71 8.96 -26.43
C LEU A 42 8.42 9.36 -27.73
N SER A 43 8.41 8.51 -28.77
CA SER A 43 9.07 8.82 -30.07
C SER A 43 8.32 9.82 -30.95
N CYS A 44 7.07 10.10 -30.63
CA CYS A 44 6.37 11.24 -31.21
C CYS A 44 6.76 12.58 -30.57
N GLY A 45 7.23 12.57 -29.31
CA GLY A 45 7.57 13.79 -28.56
C GLY A 45 9.07 14.07 -28.42
N LEU A 46 9.92 13.04 -28.52
CA LEU A 46 11.35 13.09 -28.19
C LEU A 46 12.21 12.48 -29.30
N LYS A 47 13.45 12.95 -29.40
CA LYS A 47 14.44 12.44 -30.35
C LYS A 47 15.18 11.23 -29.79
N ILE A 48 15.40 10.24 -30.65
CA ILE A 48 16.37 9.17 -30.39
C ILE A 48 17.72 9.62 -30.98
N SER A 49 18.82 9.41 -30.24
CA SER A 49 20.16 9.73 -30.72
C SER A 49 20.46 8.98 -32.03
N GLN A 50 21.12 9.64 -32.98
CA GLN A 50 21.53 9.00 -34.25
C GLN A 50 22.54 7.87 -34.07
N GLN A 51 23.27 7.87 -32.95
CA GLN A 51 24.26 6.83 -32.61
C GLN A 51 23.66 5.72 -31.75
N ALA A 52 22.34 5.73 -31.52
CA ALA A 52 21.70 4.76 -30.66
C ALA A 52 21.64 3.37 -31.32
N ASP A 53 21.96 2.34 -30.55
CA ASP A 53 21.67 0.96 -30.91
C ASP A 53 20.16 0.70 -30.71
N HIS A 54 19.39 0.87 -31.79
CA HIS A 54 17.93 0.72 -31.75
C HIS A 54 17.47 -0.69 -31.36
N GLU A 55 18.20 -1.72 -31.79
CA GLU A 55 17.87 -3.12 -31.49
C GLU A 55 18.17 -3.42 -30.02
N GLY A 56 19.35 -3.03 -29.54
CA GLY A 56 19.73 -3.14 -28.14
C GLY A 56 18.79 -2.36 -27.22
N MET A 57 18.38 -1.15 -27.62
CA MET A 57 17.38 -0.37 -26.89
C MET A 57 16.04 -1.11 -26.80
N ALA A 58 15.49 -1.56 -27.93
CA ALA A 58 14.21 -2.25 -27.97
C ALA A 58 14.21 -3.52 -27.12
N LEU A 59 15.27 -4.33 -27.21
CA LEU A 59 15.46 -5.53 -26.38
C LEU A 59 15.50 -5.17 -24.90
N THR A 60 16.28 -4.15 -24.54
CA THR A 60 16.44 -3.73 -23.15
C THR A 60 15.11 -3.23 -22.58
N TYR A 61 14.41 -2.32 -23.27
CA TYR A 61 13.10 -1.82 -22.84
C TYR A 61 12.08 -2.94 -22.69
N GLY A 62 12.01 -3.87 -23.64
CA GLY A 62 11.11 -5.03 -23.55
C GLY A 62 11.34 -5.81 -22.26
N MET A 63 12.58 -6.25 -22.03
CA MET A 63 12.94 -7.07 -20.88
C MET A 63 12.69 -6.39 -19.52
N VAL A 64 13.06 -5.11 -19.40
CA VAL A 64 12.98 -4.42 -18.10
C VAL A 64 11.60 -3.86 -17.79
N LEU A 65 10.84 -3.43 -18.79
CA LEU A 65 9.51 -2.85 -18.58
C LEU A 65 8.42 -3.91 -18.39
N GLU A 66 8.65 -5.15 -18.81
CA GLU A 66 7.76 -6.29 -18.47
C GLU A 66 7.61 -6.49 -16.95
N ASN A 67 8.53 -5.96 -16.13
CA ASN A 67 8.48 -6.06 -14.68
C ASN A 67 7.74 -4.90 -13.99
N VAL A 68 7.43 -3.82 -14.71
CA VAL A 68 6.67 -2.68 -14.18
C VAL A 68 5.18 -2.84 -14.48
N SER A 69 4.32 -2.20 -13.69
CA SER A 69 2.88 -2.19 -13.99
C SER A 69 2.58 -1.40 -15.25
N ALA A 70 1.55 -1.85 -16.01
CA ALA A 70 1.07 -1.14 -17.19
C ALA A 70 0.65 0.30 -16.85
N TRP A 71 -0.02 0.46 -15.69
CA TRP A 71 -0.45 1.76 -15.20
C TRP A 71 0.73 2.69 -14.92
N SER A 72 1.77 2.22 -14.22
CA SER A 72 2.94 3.03 -13.91
C SER A 72 3.70 3.45 -15.17
N LEU A 73 3.83 2.54 -16.14
CA LEU A 73 4.46 2.84 -17.42
C LEU A 73 3.71 3.97 -18.15
N MET A 74 2.40 3.82 -18.36
CA MET A 74 1.60 4.83 -19.06
C MET A 74 1.57 6.16 -18.31
N THR A 75 1.45 6.12 -16.99
CA THR A 75 1.46 7.33 -16.15
C THR A 75 2.80 8.05 -16.27
N THR A 76 3.90 7.31 -16.19
CA THR A 76 5.25 7.87 -16.34
C THR A 76 5.45 8.49 -17.72
N VAL A 77 5.04 7.81 -18.80
CA VAL A 77 5.09 8.38 -20.16
C VAL A 77 4.30 9.67 -20.25
N LYS A 78 3.08 9.73 -19.70
CA LYS A 78 2.28 10.96 -19.68
C LYS A 78 3.03 12.09 -18.96
N ARG A 79 3.57 11.81 -17.77
CA ARG A 79 4.30 12.81 -16.97
C ARG A 79 5.54 13.35 -17.70
N ILE A 80 6.26 12.50 -18.41
CA ILE A 80 7.40 12.91 -19.26
C ILE A 80 6.92 13.84 -20.38
N LEU A 81 5.88 13.45 -21.11
CA LEU A 81 5.36 14.24 -22.23
C LEU A 81 4.72 15.58 -21.80
N CYS A 82 4.29 15.68 -20.55
CA CYS A 82 3.75 16.90 -19.95
C CYS A 82 4.81 17.74 -19.23
N ASP A 83 6.09 17.40 -19.32
CA ASP A 83 7.19 18.11 -18.65
C ASP A 83 7.05 18.17 -17.10
N GLU A 84 6.51 17.10 -16.51
CA GLU A 84 6.26 17.00 -15.05
C GLU A 84 7.38 16.27 -14.30
N ILE A 85 8.53 16.03 -14.95
CA ILE A 85 9.65 15.26 -14.41
C ILE A 85 10.94 16.09 -14.50
N ASP A 86 11.42 16.55 -13.33
CA ASP A 86 12.68 17.28 -13.24
C ASP A 86 13.89 16.41 -13.60
N GLY A 87 14.87 17.03 -14.26
CA GLY A 87 16.18 16.42 -14.53
C GLY A 87 16.19 15.39 -15.66
N LEU A 88 15.09 15.26 -16.42
CA LEU A 88 15.08 14.54 -17.69
C LEU A 88 15.39 15.49 -18.86
N SER A 89 15.89 14.94 -19.96
CA SER A 89 16.02 15.69 -21.20
C SER A 89 14.64 16.04 -21.77
N ASP A 90 14.45 17.31 -22.13
CA ASP A 90 13.28 17.80 -22.87
C ASP A 90 13.32 17.41 -24.35
N THR A 91 14.48 16.97 -24.84
CA THR A 91 14.77 16.77 -26.25
C THR A 91 14.98 15.30 -26.58
N PHE A 92 15.62 14.55 -25.69
CA PHE A 92 16.08 13.20 -25.94
C PHE A 92 15.27 12.16 -25.19
N PHE A 93 15.19 10.97 -25.77
CA PHE A 93 14.60 9.80 -25.13
C PHE A 93 15.19 9.54 -23.74
N PRO A 94 14.34 9.22 -22.73
CA PRO A 94 14.85 8.74 -21.45
C PRO A 94 15.61 7.44 -21.69
N SER A 95 16.80 7.28 -21.11
CA SER A 95 17.46 5.97 -21.11
C SER A 95 16.55 4.92 -20.47
N THR A 96 16.76 3.65 -20.82
CA THR A 96 15.99 2.56 -20.25
C THR A 96 16.06 2.52 -18.72
N ARG A 97 17.23 2.85 -18.15
CA ARG A 97 17.43 2.95 -16.70
C ARG A 97 16.59 4.07 -16.08
N GLU A 98 16.55 5.24 -16.72
CA GLU A 98 15.75 6.38 -16.23
C GLU A 98 14.26 6.05 -16.26
N LEU A 99 13.75 5.52 -17.37
CA LEU A 99 12.34 5.20 -17.51
C LEU A 99 11.89 4.16 -16.48
N VAL A 100 12.64 3.08 -16.31
CA VAL A 100 12.33 2.04 -15.30
C VAL A 100 12.39 2.60 -13.89
N ARG A 101 13.38 3.43 -13.59
CA ARG A 101 13.51 4.06 -12.27
C ARG A 101 12.30 4.92 -11.96
N LEU A 102 11.88 5.78 -12.89
CA LEU A 102 10.70 6.63 -12.72
C LEU A 102 9.43 5.80 -12.48
N CYS A 103 9.24 4.70 -13.22
CA CYS A 103 8.11 3.80 -13.03
C CYS A 103 8.13 3.14 -11.64
N ARG A 104 9.29 2.63 -11.21
CA ARG A 104 9.44 1.99 -9.89
C ARG A 104 9.28 2.98 -8.76
N ASP A 105 9.84 4.17 -8.89
CA ASP A 105 9.73 5.22 -7.88
C ASP A 105 8.27 5.65 -7.71
N LEU A 106 7.49 5.73 -8.80
CA LEU A 106 6.05 5.99 -8.75
C LEU A 106 5.30 4.90 -7.96
N GLU A 107 5.53 3.63 -8.29
CA GLU A 107 4.89 2.49 -7.60
C GLU A 107 5.28 2.45 -6.12
N ASN A 108 6.57 2.52 -5.83
CA ASN A 108 7.11 2.44 -4.48
C ASN A 108 6.61 3.58 -3.59
N ASN A 109 6.55 4.81 -4.12
CA ASN A 109 6.06 5.96 -3.36
C ASN A 109 4.59 5.79 -2.98
N LEU A 110 3.76 5.31 -3.90
CA LEU A 110 2.33 5.11 -3.65
C LEU A 110 2.08 3.93 -2.70
N LEU A 111 2.76 2.79 -2.91
CA LEU A 111 2.66 1.63 -2.01
C LEU A 111 3.15 1.95 -0.60
N THR A 112 4.25 2.69 -0.47
CA THR A 112 4.77 3.09 0.84
C THR A 112 3.75 3.93 1.59
N LYS A 113 3.12 4.91 0.93
CA LYS A 113 2.07 5.73 1.53
C LYS A 113 0.86 4.89 1.93
N ALA A 114 0.39 4.00 1.05
CA ALA A 114 -0.74 3.11 1.33
C ALA A 114 -0.45 2.19 2.54
N ASN A 115 0.77 1.65 2.62
CA ASN A 115 1.21 0.80 3.73
C ASN A 115 1.31 1.56 5.06
N LEU A 116 1.77 2.82 5.03
CA LEU A 116 1.77 3.68 6.21
C LEU A 116 0.35 3.96 6.72
N VAL A 117 -0.58 4.26 5.80
CA VAL A 117 -2.00 4.46 6.14
C VAL A 117 -2.61 3.18 6.72
N ARG A 118 -2.41 2.03 6.07
CA ARG A 118 -2.87 0.73 6.57
C ARG A 118 -2.35 0.45 7.98
N LYS A 119 -1.05 0.63 8.21
CA LYS A 119 -0.43 0.42 9.53
C LYS A 119 -1.02 1.35 10.58
N ALA A 120 -1.22 2.62 10.26
CA ALA A 120 -1.84 3.59 11.18
C ALA A 120 -3.27 3.20 11.58
N ILE A 121 -4.09 2.76 10.61
CA ILE A 121 -5.46 2.29 10.86
C ILE A 121 -5.46 1.06 11.76
N LEU A 122 -4.66 0.04 11.43
CA LEU A 122 -4.61 -1.21 12.21
C LEU A 122 -4.13 -0.97 13.64
N ASN A 123 -3.11 -0.13 13.83
CA ASN A 123 -2.62 0.24 15.16
C ASN A 123 -3.70 0.98 15.98
N THR A 124 -4.45 1.89 15.35
CA THR A 124 -5.53 2.64 16.00
C THR A 124 -6.65 1.69 16.45
N ARG A 125 -7.04 0.74 15.61
CA ARG A 125 -8.02 -0.29 15.95
C ARG A 125 -7.56 -1.17 17.11
N GLU A 126 -6.29 -1.58 17.12
CA GLU A 126 -5.72 -2.39 18.19
C GLU A 126 -5.73 -1.62 19.53
N GLN A 127 -5.38 -0.34 19.53
CA GLN A 127 -5.45 0.51 20.72
C GLN A 127 -6.87 0.65 21.25
N GLN A 128 -7.85 0.91 20.38
CA GLN A 128 -9.26 1.00 20.77
C GLN A 128 -9.78 -0.31 21.38
N LEU A 129 -9.36 -1.47 20.87
CA LEU A 129 -9.72 -2.77 21.44
C LEU A 129 -9.10 -2.98 22.83
N LYS A 130 -7.84 -2.58 23.03
CA LYS A 130 -7.17 -2.65 24.34
C LYS A 130 -7.82 -1.71 25.36
N GLU A 131 -8.20 -0.51 24.95
CA GLU A 131 -8.92 0.44 25.80
C GLU A 131 -10.32 -0.08 26.17
N GLN A 132 -11.08 -0.61 25.21
CA GLN A 132 -12.38 -1.23 25.47
C GLN A 132 -12.26 -2.39 26.45
N ALA A 133 -11.29 -3.29 26.25
CA ALA A 133 -11.04 -4.39 27.17
C ALA A 133 -10.67 -3.91 28.58
N SER A 134 -9.86 -2.85 28.68
CA SER A 134 -9.48 -2.25 29.97
C SER A 134 -10.67 -1.61 30.67
N ILE A 135 -11.53 -0.90 29.93
CA ILE A 135 -12.77 -0.33 30.44
C ILE A 135 -13.69 -1.45 30.93
N GLU A 136 -13.86 -2.52 30.17
CA GLU A 136 -14.66 -3.67 30.58
C GLU A 136 -14.13 -4.36 31.84
N LEU A 137 -12.80 -4.51 31.95
CA LEU A 137 -12.17 -5.07 33.15
C LEU A 137 -12.35 -4.19 34.40
N SER A 138 -12.46 -2.87 34.19
CA SER A 138 -12.67 -1.88 35.26
C SER A 138 -14.13 -1.72 35.69
N LYS A 139 -15.09 -2.35 34.99
CA LYS A 139 -16.51 -2.27 35.35
C LYS A 139 -16.74 -2.97 36.69
N PRO A 140 -17.44 -2.33 37.65
CA PRO A 140 -17.80 -2.97 38.91
C PRO A 140 -18.58 -4.26 38.65
N ILE A 141 -18.16 -5.33 39.31
CA ILE A 141 -18.82 -6.63 39.22
C ILE A 141 -20.27 -6.47 39.70
N THR A 142 -21.24 -6.88 38.90
CA THR A 142 -22.64 -6.82 39.29
C THR A 142 -22.94 -7.79 40.43
N PHE A 143 -23.96 -7.50 41.25
CA PHE A 143 -24.36 -8.36 42.37
C PHE A 143 -24.58 -9.82 41.96
N ALA A 144 -25.21 -10.06 40.80
CA ALA A 144 -25.45 -11.40 40.26
C ALA A 144 -24.17 -12.11 39.76
N GLN A 145 -23.14 -11.37 39.38
CA GLN A 145 -21.83 -11.93 39.05
C GLN A 145 -21.04 -12.23 40.33
N LYS A 146 -21.14 -11.37 41.34
CA LYS A 146 -20.54 -11.60 42.66
C LYS A 146 -21.10 -12.86 43.33
N GLN A 147 -22.42 -13.03 43.32
CA GLN A 147 -23.09 -14.20 43.89
C GLN A 147 -22.68 -15.51 43.18
N ARG A 148 -22.56 -15.49 41.85
CA ARG A 148 -22.05 -16.63 41.07
C ARG A 148 -20.58 -16.94 41.36
N LEU A 149 -19.74 -15.92 41.55
CA LEU A 149 -18.34 -16.11 41.92
C LEU A 149 -18.24 -16.77 43.30
N GLU A 150 -19.03 -16.29 44.26
CA GLU A 150 -19.09 -16.86 45.62
C GLU A 150 -19.57 -18.32 45.61
N GLU A 151 -20.56 -18.68 44.80
CA GLU A 151 -21.00 -20.07 44.61
C GLU A 151 -19.89 -20.98 44.05
N VAL A 152 -19.13 -20.49 43.06
CA VAL A 152 -17.99 -21.24 42.47
C VAL A 152 -16.86 -21.41 43.48
N PHE A 153 -16.51 -20.37 44.23
CA PHE A 153 -15.47 -20.45 45.26
C PHE A 153 -15.87 -21.38 46.42
N ASN A 154 -17.14 -21.35 46.84
CA ASN A 154 -17.66 -22.26 47.86
C ASN A 154 -17.70 -23.71 47.36
N GLY A 155 -18.02 -23.95 46.09
CA GLY A 155 -17.96 -25.27 45.47
C GLY A 155 -16.55 -25.84 45.36
N LEU A 156 -15.55 -25.02 45.05
CA LEU A 156 -14.14 -25.42 44.99
C LEU A 156 -13.52 -25.67 46.38
N GLY A 157 -13.88 -24.86 47.38
CA GLY A 157 -13.43 -25.05 48.76
C GLY A 157 -13.94 -26.34 49.41
N GLY A 158 -15.03 -26.93 48.88
CA GLY A 158 -15.53 -28.24 49.28
C GLY A 158 -14.74 -29.42 48.71
N ILE A 159 -14.12 -29.26 47.53
CA ILE A 159 -13.37 -30.31 46.84
C ILE A 159 -11.96 -30.50 47.45
N VAL A 160 -11.35 -29.43 47.95
CA VAL A 160 -10.01 -29.48 48.58
C VAL A 160 -10.02 -30.13 49.97
N LYS A 161 -11.19 -30.25 50.64
CA LYS A 161 -11.31 -30.91 51.94
C LYS A 161 -11.40 -32.44 51.87
N HIS A 162 -11.35 -33.04 50.69
CA HIS A 162 -11.55 -34.48 50.47
C HIS A 162 -10.46 -35.16 49.64
N ILE A 163 -9.26 -34.58 49.53
CA ILE A 163 -8.09 -35.25 48.93
C ILE A 163 -7.10 -35.54 50.05
N ASP A 164 -7.38 -36.61 50.79
CA ASP A 164 -6.40 -37.41 51.56
C ASP A 164 -5.87 -38.54 50.66
#